data_AF-A0A9P4XZX6-F1
#
_entry.id   AF-A0A9P4XZX6-F1
#
_cell.length_a   1.000
_cell.length_b   1.000
_cell.length_c   1.000
_cell.angle_alpha   90.00
_cell.angle_beta   90.00
_cell.angle_gamma   90.00
#
_symmetry.space_group_name_H-M   'P 1'
#
loop_
_entity.id
_entity.type
_entity.pdbx_description
1 polymer ?
#
loop_
_entity_poly.entity_id
_entity_poly.type
_entity_poly.pdbx_seq_one_letter_code
_entity_poly.pdbx_strand_id
1 'polypeptide(L)'
;VFQGQYLFYSSNGTQFFIKGVAYQQGIAPGGAAETTDATFIDSLADGASCQRDIPMLQQLGTNTIRVYAVDPTQDHSTCMNALDAAGIHVIADLSVPGQSINRDTPAWTTDLFARYQGVIDNLSQYQNTLGFFAGNEVTNNKTNSASSAFVKAAVRDSKAYIQSKNLGRWIGVGYATNDDAETRDNLASYFNCGSDQSAAVDFWGYNIYEWCGQSTFQASGYQERTEAFSNYSVPAFFSEYGCNVPDGAAGRVWEETGVLYSSLMNTVWSGGIVYEYFEEQNDFGLVSLSGSTVTPLKDFSTLATAIQEVDANATSTGIEMASYSPSNVPRACPPVQADLWLSAEALPPTPNVTACEDMVAESSCVPTEEVASDPDKLASLFGTICGLDASACTGITSNATSGTYGAFVMCNTTQQLTNAMNQYYTNQNKASTACDFSGQA
;
A
#
# COMPACT_ATOMS: atom_id res chain seq x y z
N VAL A 1 16.67 -3.19 7.91
CA VAL A 1 17.29 -2.97 6.57
C VAL A 1 17.03 -4.21 5.72
N PHE A 2 17.19 -4.13 4.39
CA PHE A 2 17.08 -5.31 3.53
C PHE A 2 18.34 -5.48 2.67
N GLN A 3 18.59 -6.72 2.26
CA GLN A 3 19.61 -7.06 1.27
C GLN A 3 19.04 -8.23 0.46
N GLY A 4 18.95 -8.07 -0.87
CA GLY A 4 18.26 -9.06 -1.72
C GLY A 4 16.85 -9.36 -1.21
N GLN A 5 16.51 -10.64 -1.11
CA GLN A 5 15.18 -11.10 -0.69
C GLN A 5 14.95 -11.14 0.83
N TYR A 6 15.88 -10.66 1.65
CA TYR A 6 15.80 -10.83 3.10
C TYR A 6 15.87 -9.51 3.85
N LEU A 7 15.13 -9.45 4.96
CA LEU A 7 15.20 -8.41 5.96
C LEU A 7 16.23 -8.78 7.03
N PHE A 8 16.87 -7.76 7.61
CA PHE A 8 17.85 -7.92 8.67
C PHE A 8 17.75 -6.77 9.68
N TYR A 9 18.07 -7.08 10.94
CA TYR A 9 18.32 -6.07 11.97
C TYR A 9 19.58 -5.28 11.62
N SER A 10 19.48 -3.95 11.60
CA SER A 10 20.64 -3.07 11.34
C SER A 10 21.66 -3.08 12.47
N SER A 11 21.26 -3.45 13.68
CA SER A 11 22.09 -3.42 14.88
C SER A 11 23.10 -4.57 14.97
N ASN A 12 22.75 -5.76 14.47
CA ASN A 12 23.56 -6.97 14.61
C ASN A 12 23.70 -7.78 13.30
N GLY A 13 22.95 -7.48 12.24
CA GLY A 13 23.01 -8.18 10.97
C GLY A 13 22.27 -9.51 10.90
N THR A 14 21.56 -9.92 11.96
CA THR A 14 20.79 -11.17 11.96
C THR A 14 19.53 -11.01 11.12
N GLN A 15 19.12 -12.07 10.43
CA GLN A 15 17.89 -12.08 9.65
C GLN A 15 16.67 -11.69 10.50
N PHE A 16 15.80 -10.85 9.95
CA PHE A 16 14.56 -10.40 10.54
C PHE A 16 13.39 -11.13 9.88
N PHE A 17 12.62 -11.88 10.66
CA PHE A 17 11.35 -12.46 10.23
C PHE A 17 10.21 -11.69 10.86
N ILE A 18 9.25 -11.26 10.05
CA ILE A 18 8.02 -10.63 10.50
C ILE A 18 7.17 -11.68 11.21
N LYS A 19 6.88 -11.45 12.49
CA LYS A 19 5.86 -12.14 13.28
C LYS A 19 4.82 -11.10 13.64
N GLY A 20 3.84 -10.96 12.76
CA GLY A 20 2.99 -9.78 12.73
C GLY A 20 1.55 -10.01 13.14
N VAL A 21 0.89 -8.94 13.55
CA VAL A 21 -0.58 -8.87 13.72
C VAL A 21 -1.10 -7.57 13.11
N ALA A 22 -2.19 -7.64 12.33
CA ALA A 22 -2.95 -6.49 11.86
C ALA A 22 -3.65 -5.81 13.05
N TYR A 23 -3.38 -4.52 13.27
CA TYR A 23 -3.78 -3.78 14.47
C TYR A 23 -4.53 -2.49 14.08
N GLN A 24 -5.80 -2.64 13.72
CA GLN A 24 -6.65 -1.55 13.25
C GLN A 24 -8.07 -1.74 13.75
N GLN A 25 -8.75 -0.65 14.09
CA GLN A 25 -10.18 -0.67 14.41
C GLN A 25 -10.94 0.21 13.41
N GLY A 26 -12.19 -0.16 13.14
CA GLY A 26 -13.16 0.69 12.44
C GLY A 26 -12.86 0.88 10.96
N ILE A 27 -12.22 -0.11 10.32
CA ILE A 27 -12.00 -0.13 8.88
C ILE A 27 -12.38 -1.52 8.37
N ALA A 28 -13.02 -1.57 7.20
CA ALA A 28 -13.39 -2.84 6.59
C ALA A 28 -12.15 -3.67 6.19
N PRO A 29 -12.32 -4.98 5.93
CA PRO A 29 -11.24 -5.85 5.48
C PRO A 29 -10.41 -5.26 4.33
N GLY A 30 -9.10 -5.41 4.41
CA GLY A 30 -8.16 -4.84 3.43
C GLY A 30 -8.06 -3.30 3.49
N GLY A 31 -8.34 -2.68 4.63
CA GLY A 31 -8.21 -1.23 4.78
C GLY A 31 -9.23 -0.41 3.98
N ALA A 32 -10.31 -1.04 3.51
CA ALA A 32 -11.32 -0.39 2.69
C ALA A 32 -12.29 0.47 3.52
N ALA A 33 -12.74 1.56 2.91
CA ALA A 33 -13.83 2.37 3.45
C ALA A 33 -15.17 1.63 3.27
N GLU A 34 -16.01 1.53 4.30
CA GLU A 34 -17.41 1.12 4.08
C GLU A 34 -18.22 2.19 3.33
N THR A 35 -17.83 3.48 3.45
CA THR A 35 -18.43 4.63 2.76
C THR A 35 -17.39 5.75 2.56
N THR A 36 -17.68 6.76 1.73
CA THR A 36 -16.81 7.94 1.53
C THR A 36 -16.61 8.79 2.79
N ASP A 37 -17.46 8.63 3.80
CA ASP A 37 -17.39 9.30 5.10
C ASP A 37 -16.89 8.38 6.22
N ALA A 38 -16.29 7.22 5.88
CA ALA A 38 -15.84 6.25 6.87
C ALA A 38 -14.83 6.87 7.85
N THR A 39 -15.23 6.99 9.10
CA THR A 39 -14.37 7.40 10.21
C THR A 39 -13.51 6.21 10.61
N PHE A 40 -12.21 6.26 10.35
CA PHE A 40 -11.26 5.29 10.92
C PHE A 40 -10.88 5.67 12.35
N ILE A 41 -10.45 4.69 13.13
CA ILE A 41 -9.83 4.93 14.44
C ILE A 41 -8.31 4.82 14.27
N ASP A 42 -7.57 5.89 14.53
CA ASP A 42 -6.11 5.82 14.58
C ASP A 42 -5.66 5.11 15.86
N SER A 43 -5.41 3.81 15.76
CA SER A 43 -4.97 2.97 16.89
C SER A 43 -3.61 3.36 17.46
N LEU A 44 -2.80 4.15 16.74
CA LEU A 44 -1.49 4.63 17.21
C LEU A 44 -1.59 5.98 17.95
N ALA A 45 -2.65 6.75 17.72
CA ALA A 45 -2.88 8.03 18.40
C ALA A 45 -3.44 7.86 19.83
N ASP A 46 -4.01 6.69 20.16
CA ASP A 46 -4.48 6.36 21.52
C ASP A 46 -3.41 5.58 22.30
N GLY A 47 -2.57 6.33 23.02
CA GLY A 47 -1.52 5.76 23.87
C GLY A 47 -2.03 4.81 24.95
N ALA A 48 -3.25 5.01 25.47
CA ALA A 48 -3.81 4.14 26.52
C ALA A 48 -4.26 2.79 25.95
N SER A 49 -4.92 2.80 24.79
CA SER A 49 -5.30 1.57 24.10
C SER A 49 -4.06 0.78 23.66
N CYS A 50 -3.05 1.46 23.11
CA CYS A 50 -1.77 0.83 22.74
C CYS A 50 -1.06 0.16 23.94
N GLN A 51 -0.96 0.85 25.09
CA GLN A 51 -0.36 0.27 26.30
C GLN A 51 -1.14 -0.91 26.87
N ARG A 52 -2.47 -0.90 26.76
CA ARG A 52 -3.33 -2.03 27.14
C ARG A 52 -3.07 -3.26 26.27
N ASP A 53 -2.82 -3.05 24.97
CA ASP A 53 -2.77 -4.12 23.97
C ASP A 53 -1.37 -4.73 23.80
N ILE A 54 -0.31 -3.96 24.04
CA ILE A 54 1.09 -4.41 23.97
C ILE A 54 1.35 -5.71 24.76
N PRO A 55 0.90 -5.89 26.01
CA PRO A 55 1.10 -7.14 26.75
C PRO A 55 0.46 -8.37 26.08
N MET A 56 -0.62 -8.19 25.30
CA MET A 56 -1.23 -9.28 24.52
C MET A 56 -0.41 -9.57 23.26
N LEU A 57 0.06 -8.53 22.56
CA LEU A 57 0.95 -8.68 21.40
C LEU A 57 2.26 -9.39 21.79
N GLN A 58 2.84 -9.05 22.96
CA GLN A 58 4.03 -9.72 23.47
C GLN A 58 3.79 -11.20 23.80
N GLN A 59 2.60 -11.57 24.29
CA GLN A 59 2.23 -12.98 24.51
C GLN A 59 2.16 -13.79 23.21
N LEU A 60 1.84 -13.13 22.09
CA LEU A 60 1.84 -13.74 20.75
C LEU A 60 3.23 -13.73 20.11
N GLY A 61 4.27 -13.25 20.80
CA GLY A 61 5.62 -13.10 20.23
C GLY A 61 5.67 -12.11 19.05
N THR A 62 4.68 -11.20 18.97
CA THR A 62 4.58 -10.22 17.89
C THR A 62 5.77 -9.27 17.92
N ASN A 63 6.41 -9.07 16.77
CA ASN A 63 7.52 -8.12 16.59
C ASN A 63 7.20 -7.03 15.55
N THR A 64 6.04 -7.11 14.91
CA THR A 64 5.59 -6.17 13.88
C THR A 64 4.07 -6.01 13.97
N ILE A 65 3.54 -4.80 13.85
CA ILE A 65 2.12 -4.59 13.59
C ILE A 65 1.93 -3.94 12.22
N ARG A 66 0.82 -4.25 11.57
CA ARG A 66 0.33 -3.53 10.40
C ARG A 66 -0.82 -2.62 10.81
N VAL A 67 -0.74 -1.34 10.45
CA VAL A 67 -1.82 -0.36 10.65
C VAL A 67 -2.26 0.17 9.29
N TYR A 68 -3.57 0.27 9.07
CA TYR A 68 -4.13 0.59 7.76
C TYR A 68 -4.53 2.06 7.61
N ALA A 69 -4.70 2.77 8.73
CA ALA A 69 -5.01 4.19 8.73
C ALA A 69 -4.36 4.92 9.90
N VAL A 70 -3.69 6.02 9.57
CA VAL A 70 -2.99 6.89 10.51
C VAL A 70 -3.41 8.32 10.23
N ASP A 71 -3.82 9.09 11.23
CA ASP A 71 -4.03 10.53 11.09
C ASP A 71 -2.70 11.26 11.33
N PRO A 72 -2.00 11.76 10.29
CA PRO A 72 -0.70 12.38 10.44
C PRO A 72 -0.73 13.70 11.23
N THR A 73 -1.90 14.24 11.55
CA THR A 73 -2.05 15.47 12.35
C THR A 73 -2.00 15.20 13.86
N GLN A 74 -2.13 13.94 14.28
CA GLN A 74 -2.12 13.52 15.68
C GLN A 74 -0.70 13.19 16.19
N ASP A 75 -0.52 13.17 17.51
CA ASP A 75 0.73 12.73 18.14
C ASP A 75 0.72 11.23 18.41
N HIS A 76 1.68 10.51 17.80
CA HIS A 76 1.85 9.06 17.97
C HIS A 76 2.98 8.70 18.95
N SER A 77 3.64 9.69 19.56
CA SER A 77 4.87 9.47 20.32
C SER A 77 4.69 8.48 21.47
N THR A 78 3.56 8.54 22.18
CA THR A 78 3.30 7.67 23.33
C THR A 78 3.19 6.20 22.92
N CYS A 79 2.43 5.89 21.86
CA CYS A 79 2.27 4.51 21.41
C CYS A 79 3.53 4.00 20.70
N MET A 80 4.12 4.78 19.78
CA MET A 80 5.31 4.37 19.04
C MET A 80 6.50 4.07 19.96
N ASN A 81 6.71 4.88 21.00
CA ASN A 81 7.74 4.62 22.01
C ASN A 81 7.44 3.38 22.86
N ALA A 82 6.16 3.13 23.19
CA ALA A 82 5.78 1.92 23.94
C ALA A 82 5.97 0.65 23.10
N LEU A 83 5.63 0.70 21.80
CA LEU A 83 5.87 -0.38 20.85
C LEU A 83 7.37 -0.64 20.67
N ASP A 84 8.18 0.41 20.49
CA ASP A 84 9.64 0.30 20.37
C ASP A 84 10.27 -0.34 21.62
N ALA A 85 9.84 0.10 22.82
CA ALA A 85 10.28 -0.50 24.09
C ALA A 85 9.87 -1.97 24.24
N ALA A 86 8.80 -2.39 23.57
CA ALA A 86 8.35 -3.78 23.50
C ALA A 86 9.03 -4.59 22.36
N GLY A 87 9.86 -3.96 21.52
CA GLY A 87 10.49 -4.59 20.36
C GLY A 87 9.56 -4.77 19.16
N ILE A 88 8.47 -4.00 19.10
CA ILE A 88 7.43 -4.10 18.06
C ILE A 88 7.63 -3.00 17.02
N HIS A 89 7.81 -3.42 15.77
CA HIS A 89 7.92 -2.56 14.60
C HIS A 89 6.56 -2.24 14.00
N VAL A 90 6.48 -1.20 13.18
CA VAL A 90 5.26 -0.78 12.50
C VAL A 90 5.47 -0.77 10.98
N ILE A 91 4.57 -1.41 10.26
CA ILE A 91 4.33 -1.17 8.84
C ILE A 91 2.99 -0.43 8.73
N ALA A 92 2.98 0.75 8.11
CA ALA A 92 1.77 1.56 7.98
C ALA A 92 1.36 1.72 6.51
N ASP A 93 0.09 1.59 6.20
CA ASP A 93 -0.44 2.00 4.90
C ASP A 93 -0.45 3.54 4.82
N LEU A 94 -0.05 4.10 3.67
CA LEU A 94 0.03 5.57 3.47
C LEU A 94 -1.34 6.18 3.16
N SER A 95 -2.19 5.40 2.52
CA SER A 95 -3.56 5.76 2.19
C SER A 95 -4.49 5.64 3.39
N VAL A 96 -5.67 6.22 3.25
CA VAL A 96 -6.84 5.93 4.09
C VAL A 96 -8.09 5.75 3.22
N PRO A 97 -9.16 5.14 3.74
CA PRO A 97 -10.51 5.37 3.26
C PRO A 97 -10.74 6.79 2.74
N GLY A 98 -11.17 6.93 1.48
CA GLY A 98 -11.44 8.23 0.84
C GLY A 98 -10.20 9.01 0.33
N GLN A 99 -8.99 8.68 0.79
CA GLN A 99 -7.73 9.25 0.27
C GLN A 99 -6.76 8.13 -0.12
N SER A 100 -7.13 7.42 -1.18
CA SER A 100 -6.39 6.31 -1.78
C SER A 100 -6.45 6.38 -3.30
N ILE A 101 -5.62 5.60 -3.99
CA ILE A 101 -5.76 5.44 -5.44
C ILE A 101 -7.06 4.68 -5.69
N ASN A 102 -8.03 5.34 -6.33
CA ASN A 102 -9.29 4.71 -6.71
C ASN A 102 -9.04 3.75 -7.88
N ARG A 103 -9.31 2.46 -7.68
CA ARG A 103 -9.05 1.43 -8.70
C ARG A 103 -9.89 1.55 -9.97
N ASP A 104 -11.04 2.21 -9.91
CA ASP A 104 -11.95 2.37 -11.05
C ASP A 104 -11.59 3.62 -11.89
N THR A 105 -11.05 4.64 -11.22
CA THR A 105 -10.60 5.89 -11.85
C THR A 105 -9.24 6.30 -11.27
N PRO A 106 -8.16 5.55 -11.57
CA PRO A 106 -6.90 5.72 -10.88
C PRO A 106 -6.21 7.03 -11.25
N ALA A 107 -5.74 7.72 -10.21
CA ALA A 107 -5.00 8.97 -10.33
C ALA A 107 -3.94 9.04 -9.23
N TRP A 108 -2.83 9.70 -9.54
CA TRP A 108 -1.76 10.00 -8.60
C TRP A 108 -1.56 11.52 -8.60
N THR A 109 -2.18 12.17 -7.62
CA THR A 109 -2.38 13.63 -7.61
C THR A 109 -1.55 14.32 -6.52
N THR A 110 -1.47 15.65 -6.59
CA THR A 110 -0.81 16.48 -5.56
C THR A 110 -1.40 16.25 -4.18
N ASP A 111 -2.72 16.15 -4.06
CA ASP A 111 -3.41 16.00 -2.77
C ASP A 111 -3.15 14.61 -2.17
N LEU A 112 -3.18 13.58 -3.01
CA LEU A 112 -2.90 12.22 -2.56
C LEU A 112 -1.43 12.04 -2.18
N PHE A 113 -0.50 12.66 -2.91
CA PHE A 113 0.90 12.63 -2.52
C PHE A 113 1.15 13.42 -1.23
N ALA A 114 0.52 14.58 -1.04
CA ALA A 114 0.62 15.34 0.20
C ALA A 114 0.12 14.54 1.41
N ARG A 115 -0.95 13.75 1.23
CA ARG A 115 -1.43 12.79 2.24
C ARG A 115 -0.35 11.76 2.60
N TYR A 116 0.27 11.14 1.60
CA TYR A 116 1.34 10.14 1.81
C TYR A 116 2.56 10.77 2.51
N GLN A 117 2.95 11.99 2.09
CA GLN A 117 4.03 12.76 2.71
C GLN A 117 3.73 13.06 4.19
N GLY A 118 2.48 13.38 4.54
CA GLY A 118 2.07 13.60 5.93
C GLY A 118 2.28 12.37 6.82
N VAL A 119 1.87 11.19 6.37
CA VAL A 119 2.08 9.93 7.11
C VAL A 119 3.58 9.61 7.23
N ILE A 120 4.34 9.79 6.14
CA ILE A 120 5.79 9.60 6.15
C ILE A 120 6.45 10.57 7.15
N ASP A 121 6.11 11.85 7.13
CA ASP A 121 6.69 12.87 8.00
C ASP A 121 6.43 12.56 9.47
N ASN A 122 5.21 12.12 9.79
CA ASN A 122 4.87 11.78 11.16
C ASN A 122 5.59 10.49 11.61
N LEU A 123 5.49 9.39 10.87
CA LEU A 123 5.96 8.10 11.36
C LEU A 123 7.45 7.83 11.12
N SER A 124 8.09 8.49 10.15
CA SER A 124 9.50 8.22 9.82
C SER A 124 10.50 8.68 10.89
N GLN A 125 10.07 9.46 11.88
CA GLN A 125 10.92 9.84 13.01
C GLN A 125 11.16 8.69 14.01
N TYR A 126 10.26 7.69 14.08
CA TYR A 126 10.35 6.59 15.04
C TYR A 126 11.19 5.43 14.51
N GLN A 127 12.16 4.95 15.30
CA GLN A 127 13.12 3.92 14.86
C GLN A 127 12.47 2.58 14.50
N ASN A 128 11.36 2.25 15.16
CA ASN A 128 10.59 1.03 14.93
C ASN A 128 9.63 1.13 13.73
N THR A 129 9.55 2.26 13.01
CA THR A 129 8.87 2.31 11.71
C THR A 129 9.70 1.54 10.68
N LEU A 130 9.24 0.34 10.33
CA LEU A 130 9.90 -0.58 9.40
C LEU A 130 9.69 -0.16 7.95
N GLY A 131 8.46 0.25 7.61
CA GLY A 131 8.12 0.58 6.25
C GLY A 131 6.69 1.05 6.07
N PHE A 132 6.34 1.28 4.81
CA PHE A 132 5.03 1.75 4.39
C PHE A 132 4.47 0.96 3.23
N PHE A 133 3.16 0.76 3.18
CA PHE A 133 2.48 0.30 1.97
C PHE A 133 1.97 1.50 1.17
N ALA A 134 2.40 1.61 -0.09
CA ALA A 134 1.93 2.65 -1.01
C ALA A 134 0.56 2.34 -1.64
N GLY A 135 0.06 1.13 -1.41
CA GLY A 135 -1.29 0.70 -1.79
C GLY A 135 -1.57 -0.69 -1.25
N ASN A 136 -2.87 -0.99 -1.10
CA ASN A 136 -3.38 -2.29 -0.69
C ASN A 136 -4.50 -2.71 -1.65
N GLU A 137 -4.31 -3.82 -2.36
CA GLU A 137 -5.31 -4.43 -3.27
C GLU A 137 -5.99 -3.41 -4.20
N VAL A 138 -5.20 -2.48 -4.75
CA VAL A 138 -5.74 -1.45 -5.66
C VAL A 138 -6.17 -2.13 -6.95
N THR A 139 -5.22 -2.73 -7.66
CA THR A 139 -5.56 -3.78 -8.62
C THR A 139 -5.91 -5.03 -7.84
N ASN A 140 -7.14 -5.53 -8.02
CA ASN A 140 -7.61 -6.75 -7.37
C ASN A 140 -8.15 -7.79 -8.36
N ASN A 141 -8.24 -7.44 -9.65
CA ASN A 141 -8.56 -8.37 -10.73
C ASN A 141 -8.08 -7.78 -12.06
N LYS A 142 -8.29 -8.51 -13.16
CA LYS A 142 -7.79 -8.10 -14.48
C LYS A 142 -8.42 -6.81 -15.03
N THR A 143 -9.66 -6.46 -14.65
CA THR A 143 -10.39 -5.32 -15.23
C THR A 143 -9.89 -3.97 -14.73
N ASN A 144 -9.14 -3.93 -13.64
CA ASN A 144 -8.57 -2.71 -13.07
C ASN A 144 -7.04 -2.71 -13.01
N SER A 145 -6.38 -3.60 -13.77
CA SER A 145 -4.91 -3.73 -13.80
C SER A 145 -4.15 -2.48 -14.25
N ALA A 146 -4.82 -1.50 -14.85
CA ALA A 146 -4.28 -0.17 -15.18
C ALA A 146 -3.89 0.63 -13.92
N SER A 147 -4.51 0.35 -12.77
CA SER A 147 -4.25 1.06 -11.52
C SER A 147 -2.84 0.83 -10.98
N SER A 148 -2.22 -0.31 -11.32
CA SER A 148 -0.87 -0.67 -10.88
C SER A 148 0.18 0.38 -11.28
N ALA A 149 0.03 1.04 -12.43
CA ALA A 149 0.96 2.09 -12.87
C ALA A 149 0.98 3.29 -11.91
N PHE A 150 -0.17 3.67 -11.36
CA PHE A 150 -0.29 4.78 -10.41
C PHE A 150 0.27 4.40 -9.04
N VAL A 151 0.02 3.17 -8.59
CA VAL A 151 0.61 2.66 -7.34
C VAL A 151 2.13 2.59 -7.46
N LYS A 152 2.66 2.14 -8.59
CA LYS A 152 4.10 2.07 -8.82
C LYS A 152 4.75 3.47 -8.88
N ALA A 153 4.03 4.47 -9.38
CA ALA A 153 4.45 5.88 -9.23
C ALA A 153 4.42 6.35 -7.77
N ALA A 154 3.39 5.97 -7.01
CA ALA A 154 3.32 6.27 -5.58
C ALA A 154 4.49 5.64 -4.79
N VAL A 155 4.90 4.42 -5.14
CA VAL A 155 6.10 3.77 -4.60
C VAL A 155 7.35 4.60 -4.91
N ARG A 156 7.59 4.93 -6.19
CA ARG A 156 8.73 5.75 -6.64
C ARG A 156 8.81 7.06 -5.86
N ASP A 157 7.71 7.79 -5.79
CA ASP A 157 7.68 9.14 -5.24
C ASP A 157 7.76 9.13 -3.71
N SER A 158 7.16 8.14 -3.04
CA SER A 158 7.29 7.96 -1.58
C SER A 158 8.73 7.59 -1.20
N LYS A 159 9.39 6.72 -1.96
CA LYS A 159 10.81 6.39 -1.77
C LYS A 159 11.71 7.61 -1.95
N ALA A 160 11.51 8.35 -3.03
CA ALA A 160 12.26 9.59 -3.29
C ALA A 160 12.05 10.62 -2.16
N TYR A 161 10.82 10.74 -1.66
CA TYR A 161 10.51 11.64 -0.56
C TYR A 161 11.21 11.22 0.74
N ILE A 162 11.13 9.94 1.14
CA ILE A 162 11.85 9.41 2.31
C ILE A 162 13.35 9.66 2.20
N GLN A 163 13.94 9.40 1.03
CA GLN A 163 15.37 9.66 0.79
C GLN A 163 15.72 11.14 0.98
N SER A 164 14.86 12.07 0.51
CA SER A 164 15.08 13.51 0.67
C SER A 164 15.14 13.97 2.13
N LYS A 165 14.52 13.22 3.06
CA LYS A 165 14.54 13.51 4.50
C LYS A 165 15.86 13.17 5.18
N ASN A 166 16.78 12.45 4.49
CA ASN A 166 18.13 12.13 4.97
C ASN A 166 18.15 11.51 6.39
N LEU A 167 17.26 10.55 6.65
CA LEU A 167 17.02 9.99 7.99
C LEU A 167 18.19 9.15 8.55
N GLY A 168 19.24 8.88 7.76
CA GLY A 168 20.38 8.05 8.17
C GLY A 168 20.04 6.56 8.35
N ARG A 169 18.82 6.15 8.03
CA ARG A 169 18.34 4.76 8.08
C ARG A 169 17.42 4.48 6.90
N TRP A 170 17.29 3.21 6.56
CA TRP A 170 16.33 2.74 5.57
C TRP A 170 14.94 2.58 6.20
N ILE A 171 13.91 3.01 5.45
CA ILE A 171 12.50 2.72 5.68
C ILE A 171 11.95 2.23 4.35
N GLY A 172 11.38 1.03 4.32
CA GLY A 172 10.93 0.43 3.06
C GLY A 172 9.61 1.01 2.57
N VAL A 173 9.41 1.03 1.25
CA VAL A 173 8.07 1.26 0.65
C VAL A 173 7.70 0.06 -0.21
N GLY A 174 6.60 -0.60 0.15
CA GLY A 174 6.11 -1.79 -0.52
C GLY A 174 4.69 -1.64 -1.06
N TYR A 175 4.14 -2.78 -1.50
CA TYR A 175 2.76 -2.94 -1.93
C TYR A 175 2.17 -4.20 -1.31
N ALA A 176 0.93 -4.13 -0.84
CA ALA A 176 0.16 -5.27 -0.38
C ALA A 176 -0.88 -5.64 -1.45
N THR A 177 -0.91 -6.90 -1.87
CA THR A 177 -1.80 -7.37 -2.93
C THR A 177 -2.73 -8.47 -2.45
N ASN A 178 -3.83 -8.68 -3.16
CA ASN A 178 -4.66 -9.87 -3.02
C ASN A 178 -4.06 -11.05 -3.81
N ASP A 179 -4.72 -12.22 -3.70
CA ASP A 179 -4.32 -13.48 -4.34
C ASP A 179 -5.24 -13.88 -5.51
N ASP A 180 -5.60 -12.93 -6.37
CA ASP A 180 -6.36 -13.24 -7.59
C ASP A 180 -5.51 -14.05 -8.58
N ALA A 181 -6.00 -15.23 -8.96
CA ALA A 181 -5.25 -16.19 -9.74
C ALA A 181 -4.90 -15.70 -11.16
N GLU A 182 -5.72 -14.82 -11.76
CA GLU A 182 -5.46 -14.29 -13.10
C GLU A 182 -4.38 -13.19 -13.10
N THR A 183 -4.27 -12.42 -12.02
CA THR A 183 -3.40 -11.23 -11.97
C THR A 183 -2.17 -11.34 -11.10
N ARG A 184 -2.13 -12.25 -10.12
CA ARG A 184 -1.05 -12.33 -9.11
C ARG A 184 0.36 -12.37 -9.67
N ASP A 185 0.60 -13.14 -10.74
CA ASP A 185 1.94 -13.27 -11.33
C ASP A 185 2.37 -11.99 -12.07
N ASN A 186 1.42 -11.33 -12.75
CA ASN A 186 1.65 -10.04 -13.39
C ASN A 186 1.89 -8.94 -12.36
N LEU A 187 1.13 -8.94 -11.26
CA LEU A 187 1.29 -7.99 -10.15
C LEU A 187 2.68 -8.12 -9.52
N ALA A 188 3.06 -9.33 -9.10
CA ALA A 188 4.39 -9.58 -8.52
C ALA A 188 5.51 -9.21 -9.51
N SER A 189 5.35 -9.53 -10.79
CA SER A 189 6.34 -9.16 -11.81
C SER A 189 6.42 -7.65 -12.00
N TYR A 190 5.28 -6.97 -12.10
CA TYR A 190 5.22 -5.54 -12.39
C TYR A 190 5.82 -4.67 -11.29
N PHE A 191 5.56 -4.98 -10.03
CA PHE A 191 6.10 -4.20 -8.90
C PHE A 191 7.59 -4.49 -8.65
N ASN A 192 8.12 -5.59 -9.18
CA ASN A 192 9.55 -5.91 -9.12
C ASN A 192 10.35 -5.49 -10.36
N CYS A 193 9.68 -5.28 -11.50
CA CYS A 193 10.35 -5.02 -12.77
C CYS A 193 10.76 -3.55 -12.98
N GLY A 194 11.42 -3.31 -14.10
CA GLY A 194 11.64 -2.00 -14.68
C GLY A 194 13.12 -1.67 -14.82
N SER A 195 13.45 -0.88 -15.83
CA SER A 195 14.80 -0.35 -16.01
C SER A 195 15.20 0.62 -14.88
N ASP A 196 14.22 1.37 -14.36
CA ASP A 196 14.36 2.21 -13.17
C ASP A 196 13.88 1.45 -11.91
N GLN A 197 14.84 0.92 -11.16
CA GLN A 197 14.58 0.21 -9.90
C GLN A 197 14.21 1.14 -8.74
N SER A 198 14.28 2.47 -8.90
CA SER A 198 13.75 3.40 -7.89
C SER A 198 12.23 3.29 -7.74
N ALA A 199 11.54 2.86 -8.81
CA ALA A 199 10.09 2.63 -8.84
C ALA A 199 9.67 1.20 -8.47
N ALA A 200 10.61 0.27 -8.33
CA ALA A 200 10.30 -1.06 -7.82
C ALA A 200 10.05 -1.00 -6.30
N VAL A 201 9.22 -1.91 -5.79
CA VAL A 201 8.95 -2.01 -4.34
C VAL A 201 10.20 -2.44 -3.58
N ASP A 202 10.35 -1.94 -2.35
CA ASP A 202 11.40 -2.43 -1.44
C ASP A 202 11.00 -3.74 -0.75
N PHE A 203 9.71 -4.04 -0.67
CA PHE A 203 9.18 -5.32 -0.19
C PHE A 203 7.79 -5.60 -0.77
N TRP A 204 7.40 -6.87 -0.76
CA TRP A 204 6.15 -7.38 -1.29
C TRP A 204 5.30 -8.00 -0.19
N GLY A 205 4.08 -7.48 -0.03
CA GLY A 205 3.06 -8.02 0.85
C GLY A 205 2.03 -8.82 0.07
N TYR A 206 1.73 -10.02 0.55
CA TYR A 206 0.70 -10.89 -0.02
C TYR A 206 -0.41 -11.14 1.01
N ASN A 207 -1.64 -10.69 0.74
CA ASN A 207 -2.81 -11.03 1.54
C ASN A 207 -3.29 -12.40 1.07
N ILE A 208 -2.97 -13.45 1.85
CA ILE A 208 -3.13 -14.84 1.43
C ILE A 208 -3.93 -15.65 2.43
N TYR A 209 -5.01 -16.24 1.93
CA TYR A 209 -5.96 -17.01 2.73
C TYR A 209 -6.17 -18.43 2.16
N GLU A 210 -5.24 -18.93 1.32
CA GLU A 210 -5.36 -20.25 0.68
C GLU A 210 -5.35 -21.42 1.70
N TRP A 211 -4.71 -21.26 2.86
CA TRP A 211 -4.70 -22.27 3.93
C TRP A 211 -5.85 -22.04 4.91
N CYS A 212 -6.82 -22.97 4.94
CA CYS A 212 -7.97 -22.94 5.84
C CYS A 212 -8.08 -24.24 6.65
N GLY A 213 -8.28 -24.12 7.97
CA GLY A 213 -8.40 -25.25 8.88
C GLY A 213 -7.17 -26.17 8.86
N GLN A 214 -7.41 -27.48 8.87
CA GLN A 214 -6.36 -28.48 8.72
C GLN A 214 -5.99 -28.64 7.24
N SER A 215 -4.74 -28.36 6.90
CA SER A 215 -4.25 -28.48 5.52
C SER A 215 -2.79 -28.93 5.51
N THR A 216 -2.16 -28.90 4.35
CA THR A 216 -0.74 -29.21 4.19
C THR A 216 -0.07 -28.18 3.28
N PHE A 217 1.26 -28.13 3.28
CA PHE A 217 2.04 -27.27 2.40
C PHE A 217 1.64 -27.42 0.92
N GLN A 218 1.29 -28.63 0.50
CA GLN A 218 0.84 -28.92 -0.86
C GLN A 218 -0.64 -28.59 -1.06
N ALA A 219 -1.51 -29.07 -0.17
CA ALA A 219 -2.96 -28.94 -0.34
C ALA A 219 -3.44 -27.48 -0.26
N SER A 220 -2.75 -26.65 0.52
CA SER A 220 -3.03 -25.21 0.64
C SER A 220 -2.59 -24.39 -0.57
N GLY A 221 -1.74 -24.91 -1.47
CA GLY A 221 -1.12 -24.10 -2.53
C GLY A 221 0.16 -23.38 -2.12
N TYR A 222 0.51 -23.35 -0.82
CA TYR A 222 1.72 -22.67 -0.32
C TYR A 222 3.02 -23.18 -0.94
N GLN A 223 3.08 -24.47 -1.33
CA GLN A 223 4.20 -24.99 -2.11
C GLN A 223 4.38 -24.23 -3.41
N GLU A 224 3.32 -24.09 -4.20
CA GLU A 224 3.37 -23.41 -5.48
C GLU A 224 3.71 -21.93 -5.31
N ARG A 225 3.16 -21.27 -4.27
CA ARG A 225 3.47 -19.87 -3.97
C ARG A 225 4.95 -19.70 -3.62
N THR A 226 5.50 -20.61 -2.82
CA THR A 226 6.92 -20.60 -2.42
C THR A 226 7.84 -20.84 -3.61
N GLU A 227 7.51 -21.79 -4.48
CA GLU A 227 8.26 -22.05 -5.71
C GLU A 227 8.26 -20.82 -6.63
N ALA A 228 7.10 -20.16 -6.79
CA ALA A 228 6.97 -18.96 -7.60
C ALA A 228 7.83 -17.79 -7.09
N PHE A 229 7.99 -17.64 -5.77
CA PHE A 229 8.75 -16.55 -5.15
C PHE A 229 10.23 -16.87 -4.87
N SER A 230 10.69 -18.09 -5.13
CA SER A 230 12.06 -18.54 -4.86
C SER A 230 13.18 -17.68 -5.46
N ASN A 231 12.90 -16.98 -6.57
CA ASN A 231 13.84 -16.07 -7.25
C ASN A 231 13.38 -14.59 -7.21
N TYR A 232 12.51 -14.20 -6.27
CA TYR A 232 12.08 -12.81 -6.12
C TYR A 232 13.23 -11.96 -5.55
N SER A 233 13.43 -10.74 -6.05
CA SER A 233 14.66 -9.98 -5.74
C SER A 233 14.59 -9.08 -4.50
N VAL A 234 13.41 -8.95 -3.89
CA VAL A 234 13.16 -8.17 -2.68
C VAL A 234 12.41 -9.01 -1.65
N PRO A 235 12.38 -8.64 -0.36
CA PRO A 235 11.66 -9.41 0.65
C PRO A 235 10.18 -9.55 0.32
N ALA A 236 9.68 -10.78 0.42
CA ALA A 236 8.26 -11.09 0.31
C ALA A 236 7.77 -11.68 1.63
N PHE A 237 6.56 -11.30 2.06
CA PHE A 237 5.94 -11.82 3.28
C PHE A 237 4.42 -11.83 3.12
N PHE A 238 3.73 -12.56 4.00
CA PHE A 238 2.28 -12.52 4.03
C PHE A 238 1.84 -11.26 4.76
N SER A 239 1.32 -10.27 4.03
CA SER A 239 0.84 -9.02 4.64
C SER A 239 -0.47 -9.22 5.40
N GLU A 240 -1.19 -10.30 5.08
CA GLU A 240 -2.30 -10.87 5.85
C GLU A 240 -2.32 -12.39 5.65
N TYR A 241 -2.60 -13.14 6.71
CA TYR A 241 -2.98 -14.56 6.65
C TYR A 241 -3.85 -14.94 7.86
N GLY A 242 -4.46 -16.13 7.81
CA GLY A 242 -5.27 -16.69 8.89
C GLY A 242 -6.73 -16.85 8.50
N CYS A 243 -6.97 -17.67 7.46
CA CYS A 243 -8.30 -17.98 6.95
C CYS A 243 -9.27 -18.41 8.08
N ASN A 244 -10.43 -17.77 8.16
CA ASN A 244 -11.44 -18.05 9.18
C ASN A 244 -12.55 -18.99 8.71
N VAL A 245 -12.50 -19.53 7.48
CA VAL A 245 -13.50 -20.51 7.01
C VAL A 245 -13.06 -21.95 7.28
N PRO A 246 -13.99 -22.90 7.50
CA PRO A 246 -15.44 -22.74 7.56
C PRO A 246 -16.01 -22.34 8.93
N ASP A 247 -15.20 -22.36 9.99
CA ASP A 247 -15.67 -22.38 11.38
C ASP A 247 -15.44 -21.06 12.17
N GLY A 248 -15.23 -19.95 11.47
CA GLY A 248 -14.95 -18.64 12.07
C GLY A 248 -13.54 -18.52 12.65
N ALA A 249 -13.25 -17.39 13.29
CA ALA A 249 -11.98 -17.14 13.98
C ALA A 249 -11.68 -18.25 15.00
N ALA A 250 -12.70 -18.65 15.77
CA ALA A 250 -12.61 -19.70 16.78
C ALA A 250 -12.23 -21.10 16.24
N GLY A 251 -12.33 -21.31 14.92
CA GLY A 251 -11.92 -22.53 14.22
C GLY A 251 -10.45 -22.57 13.80
N ARG A 252 -9.74 -21.44 13.87
CA ARG A 252 -8.34 -21.35 13.38
C ARG A 252 -7.38 -22.13 14.26
N VAL A 253 -6.64 -23.04 13.62
CA VAL A 253 -5.66 -23.94 14.28
C VAL A 253 -4.21 -23.54 14.05
N TRP A 254 -3.95 -22.60 13.13
CA TRP A 254 -2.64 -21.97 12.87
C TRP A 254 -1.52 -22.92 12.42
N GLU A 255 -1.85 -24.05 11.78
CA GLU A 255 -0.86 -24.96 11.19
C GLU A 255 0.01 -24.26 10.13
N GLU A 256 -0.58 -23.32 9.39
CA GLU A 256 0.10 -22.47 8.41
C GLU A 256 1.19 -21.59 9.03
N THR A 257 1.03 -21.19 10.30
CA THR A 257 2.05 -20.44 11.05
C THR A 257 3.28 -21.31 11.24
N GLY A 258 3.11 -22.56 11.65
CA GLY A 258 4.19 -23.53 11.78
C GLY A 258 4.96 -23.74 10.48
N VAL A 259 4.23 -23.87 9.36
CA VAL A 259 4.84 -24.08 8.03
C VAL A 259 5.57 -22.84 7.54
N LEU A 260 4.99 -21.64 7.71
CA LEU A 260 5.56 -20.36 7.26
C LEU A 260 6.97 -20.11 7.82
N TYR A 261 7.21 -20.45 9.09
CA TYR A 261 8.51 -20.27 9.74
C TYR A 261 9.42 -21.50 9.67
N SER A 262 8.95 -22.61 9.09
CA SER A 262 9.76 -23.81 8.87
C SER A 262 10.74 -23.65 7.70
N SER A 263 11.68 -24.59 7.56
CA SER A 263 12.62 -24.63 6.43
C SER A 263 11.96 -24.78 5.06
N LEU A 264 10.68 -25.13 5.00
CA LEU A 264 9.91 -25.16 3.75
C LEU A 264 9.72 -23.76 3.16
N MET A 265 9.57 -22.73 4.00
CA MET A 265 9.15 -21.39 3.58
C MET A 265 10.09 -20.27 4.01
N ASN A 266 10.82 -20.43 5.12
CA ASN A 266 11.65 -19.36 5.70
C ASN A 266 12.90 -18.99 4.86
N THR A 267 13.18 -19.72 3.78
CA THR A 267 14.21 -19.39 2.78
C THR A 267 13.68 -18.52 1.63
N VAL A 268 12.37 -18.27 1.59
CA VAL A 268 11.71 -17.46 0.55
C VAL A 268 10.91 -16.33 1.20
N TRP A 269 10.13 -16.66 2.23
CA TRP A 269 9.23 -15.73 2.90
C TRP A 269 9.87 -15.15 4.15
N SER A 270 9.76 -13.84 4.32
CA SER A 270 10.21 -13.08 5.49
C SER A 270 9.19 -13.11 6.64
N GLY A 271 8.40 -14.17 6.75
CA GLY A 271 7.34 -14.32 7.75
C GLY A 271 5.98 -13.78 7.28
N GLY A 272 5.16 -13.32 8.22
CA GLY A 272 3.80 -12.87 7.91
C GLY A 272 3.09 -12.16 9.06
N ILE A 273 1.95 -11.54 8.73
CA ILE A 273 1.08 -10.78 9.61
C ILE A 273 -0.28 -11.47 9.70
N VAL A 274 -0.68 -11.86 10.90
CA VAL A 274 -2.01 -12.43 11.16
C VAL A 274 -3.09 -11.35 11.02
N TYR A 275 -4.18 -11.67 10.33
CA TYR A 275 -5.38 -10.85 10.26
C TYR A 275 -6.47 -11.42 11.19
N GLU A 276 -6.92 -10.76 12.25
CA GLU A 276 -6.48 -9.46 12.81
C GLU A 276 -6.60 -9.41 14.34
N TYR A 277 -6.14 -8.34 14.98
CA TYR A 277 -6.15 -8.24 16.45
C TYR A 277 -7.58 -8.13 17.01
N PHE A 278 -8.37 -7.16 16.53
CA PHE A 278 -9.68 -6.83 17.09
C PHE A 278 -10.79 -7.66 16.45
N GLU A 279 -11.68 -8.21 17.27
CA GLU A 279 -12.90 -8.86 16.80
C GLU A 279 -13.92 -7.84 16.34
N GLU A 280 -14.22 -7.89 15.03
CA GLU A 280 -15.26 -7.10 14.37
C GLU A 280 -16.33 -8.01 13.76
N GLN A 281 -17.24 -7.45 12.96
CA GLN A 281 -18.34 -8.22 12.35
C GLN A 281 -17.86 -9.29 11.34
N ASN A 282 -16.59 -9.25 10.97
CA ASN A 282 -15.96 -10.14 9.99
C ASN A 282 -15.44 -11.46 10.59
N ASP A 283 -15.48 -11.66 11.92
CA ASP A 283 -15.09 -12.89 12.63
C ASP A 283 -13.63 -13.31 12.33
N PHE A 284 -12.69 -12.36 12.49
CA PHE A 284 -11.24 -12.54 12.32
C PHE A 284 -10.41 -12.15 13.54
N GLY A 285 -11.02 -11.65 14.61
CA GLY A 285 -10.30 -11.08 15.73
C GLY A 285 -9.68 -12.11 16.66
N LEU A 286 -8.49 -11.81 17.15
CA LEU A 286 -7.83 -12.56 18.22
C LEU A 286 -8.35 -12.16 19.61
N VAL A 287 -8.86 -10.93 19.75
CA VAL A 287 -9.35 -10.42 21.03
C VAL A 287 -10.69 -9.71 20.87
N SER A 288 -11.52 -9.80 21.90
CA SER A 288 -12.71 -8.95 22.02
C SER A 288 -12.40 -7.73 22.90
N LEU A 289 -12.88 -6.57 22.48
CA LEU A 289 -12.75 -5.31 23.22
C LEU A 289 -14.12 -4.87 23.77
N SER A 290 -14.19 -4.69 25.08
CA SER A 290 -15.36 -4.12 25.76
C SER A 290 -14.94 -2.96 26.65
N GLY A 291 -15.23 -1.73 26.21
CA GLY A 291 -14.71 -0.52 26.84
C GLY A 291 -13.17 -0.51 26.79
N SER A 292 -12.52 -0.56 27.95
CA SER A 292 -11.06 -0.66 28.07
C SER A 292 -10.58 -2.08 28.43
N THR A 293 -11.45 -3.09 28.36
CA THR A 293 -11.12 -4.46 28.73
C THR A 293 -10.92 -5.29 27.47
N VAL A 294 -9.74 -5.88 27.34
CA VAL A 294 -9.40 -6.82 26.26
C VAL A 294 -9.46 -8.25 26.79
N THR A 295 -10.22 -9.09 26.10
CA THR A 295 -10.36 -10.52 26.44
C THR A 295 -9.87 -11.36 25.27
N PRO A 296 -8.79 -12.16 25.45
CA PRO A 296 -8.35 -13.12 24.45
C PRO A 296 -9.47 -14.08 24.04
N LEU A 297 -9.60 -14.30 22.73
CA LEU A 297 -10.51 -15.29 22.18
C LEU A 297 -9.80 -16.65 22.04
N LYS A 298 -10.54 -17.66 21.57
CA LYS A 298 -10.04 -19.04 21.52
C LYS A 298 -8.80 -19.15 20.64
N ASP A 299 -8.86 -18.54 19.48
CA ASP A 299 -7.81 -18.55 18.46
C ASP A 299 -6.55 -17.79 18.85
N PHE A 300 -6.64 -16.77 19.72
CA PHE A 300 -5.46 -16.16 20.36
C PHE A 300 -4.62 -17.21 21.10
N SER A 301 -5.27 -18.05 21.91
CA SER A 301 -4.56 -19.07 22.69
C SER A 301 -3.92 -20.14 21.79
N THR A 302 -4.59 -20.48 20.69
CA THR A 302 -4.07 -21.43 19.70
C THR A 302 -2.91 -20.82 18.91
N LEU A 303 -2.99 -19.55 18.51
CA LEU A 303 -1.89 -18.83 17.86
C LEU A 303 -0.67 -18.72 18.76
N ALA A 304 -0.88 -18.33 20.03
CA ALA A 304 0.19 -18.24 21.02
C ALA A 304 0.93 -19.59 21.16
N THR A 305 0.19 -20.71 21.14
CA THR A 305 0.77 -22.05 21.18
C THR A 305 1.57 -22.35 19.91
N ALA A 306 1.01 -22.08 18.72
CA ALA A 306 1.68 -22.29 17.44
C ALA A 306 3.00 -21.48 17.33
N ILE A 307 3.00 -20.23 17.80
CA ILE A 307 4.22 -19.39 17.84
C ILE A 307 5.25 -19.95 18.82
N GLN A 308 4.82 -20.39 20.02
CA GLN A 308 5.73 -21.02 20.98
C GLN A 308 6.36 -22.29 20.41
N GLU A 309 5.60 -23.08 19.66
CA GLU A 309 6.11 -24.26 18.96
C GLU A 309 7.09 -23.90 17.85
N VAL A 310 6.82 -22.83 17.07
CA VAL A 310 7.78 -22.29 16.10
C VAL A 310 9.08 -21.91 16.79
N ASP A 311 9.03 -21.23 17.93
CA ASP A 311 10.22 -20.78 18.67
C ASP A 311 10.98 -21.94 19.33
N ALA A 312 10.27 -22.93 19.86
CA ALA A 312 10.89 -24.13 20.43
C ALA A 312 11.55 -25.01 19.36
N ASN A 313 10.95 -25.06 18.16
CA ASN A 313 11.45 -25.83 17.02
C ASN A 313 12.32 -25.00 16.07
N ALA A 314 12.63 -23.75 16.44
CA ALA A 314 13.47 -22.85 15.66
C ALA A 314 14.88 -23.42 15.54
N THR A 315 15.02 -24.32 14.57
CA THR A 315 16.27 -24.76 13.97
C THR A 315 16.74 -23.76 12.92
N SER A 316 16.10 -22.57 12.82
CA SER A 316 16.39 -21.58 11.80
C SER A 316 17.83 -21.12 11.92
N THR A 317 18.67 -21.67 11.05
CA THR A 317 19.92 -21.07 10.65
C THR A 317 19.58 -19.83 9.82
N GLY A 318 19.02 -18.81 10.47
CA GLY A 318 18.86 -17.51 9.87
C GLY A 318 20.20 -17.11 9.26
N ILE A 319 20.16 -16.52 8.08
CA ILE A 319 21.39 -16.09 7.43
C ILE A 319 21.90 -14.80 8.08
N GLU A 320 23.21 -14.67 8.20
CA GLU A 320 23.83 -13.41 8.62
C GLU A 320 24.03 -12.52 7.41
N MET A 321 23.64 -11.25 7.50
CA MET A 321 23.76 -10.28 6.39
C MET A 321 25.17 -10.26 5.79
N ALA A 322 26.19 -10.26 6.65
CA ALA A 322 27.60 -10.23 6.22
C ALA A 322 28.03 -11.46 5.41
N SER A 323 27.31 -12.59 5.56
CA SER A 323 27.54 -13.83 4.81
C SER A 323 26.66 -13.97 3.57
N TYR A 324 25.66 -13.10 3.43
CA TYR A 324 24.68 -13.17 2.35
C TYR A 324 25.14 -12.37 1.13
N SER A 325 25.13 -13.05 -0.01
CA SER A 325 25.36 -12.45 -1.32
C SER A 325 24.10 -12.64 -2.17
N PRO A 326 23.29 -11.59 -2.40
CA PRO A 326 22.11 -11.67 -3.25
C PRO A 326 22.45 -12.16 -4.66
N SER A 327 21.69 -13.13 -5.16
CA SER A 327 21.78 -13.64 -6.54
C SER A 327 20.53 -13.37 -7.37
N ASN A 328 19.41 -13.07 -6.72
CA ASN A 328 18.12 -12.89 -7.38
C ASN A 328 18.10 -11.55 -8.11
N VAL A 329 17.43 -11.55 -9.26
CA VAL A 329 17.34 -10.37 -10.14
C VAL A 329 15.89 -9.92 -10.27
N PRO A 330 15.65 -8.61 -10.50
CA PRO A 330 14.34 -8.08 -10.83
C PRO A 330 13.66 -8.88 -11.93
N ARG A 331 12.36 -9.16 -11.77
CA ARG A 331 11.55 -9.80 -12.82
C ARG A 331 11.39 -8.90 -14.04
N ALA A 332 11.07 -9.49 -15.19
CA ALA A 332 10.70 -8.73 -16.37
C ALA A 332 9.30 -8.09 -16.20
N CYS A 333 9.07 -6.92 -16.80
CA CYS A 333 7.74 -6.33 -16.79
C CYS A 333 6.78 -7.18 -17.63
N PRO A 334 5.56 -7.47 -17.12
CA PRO A 334 4.55 -8.15 -17.91
C PRO A 334 4.20 -7.31 -19.15
N PRO A 335 4.06 -7.92 -20.33
CA PRO A 335 3.62 -7.21 -21.52
C PRO A 335 2.17 -6.76 -21.35
N VAL A 336 1.83 -5.62 -21.95
CA VAL A 336 0.44 -5.14 -22.00
C VAL A 336 -0.41 -6.12 -22.81
N GLN A 337 -1.55 -6.51 -22.24
CA GLN A 337 -2.53 -7.42 -22.83
C GLN A 337 -3.93 -6.89 -22.54
N ALA A 338 -4.70 -6.58 -23.59
CA ALA A 338 -5.98 -5.86 -23.48
C ALA A 338 -6.99 -6.51 -22.52
N ASP A 339 -6.99 -7.84 -22.39
CA ASP A 339 -7.96 -8.57 -21.57
C ASP A 339 -7.39 -9.05 -20.22
N LEU A 340 -6.16 -8.66 -19.87
CA LEU A 340 -5.47 -9.18 -18.68
C LEU A 340 -4.64 -8.13 -17.94
N TRP A 341 -3.79 -7.41 -18.66
CA TRP A 341 -2.78 -6.54 -18.06
C TRP A 341 -2.69 -5.19 -18.79
N LEU A 342 -3.18 -4.14 -18.14
CA LEU A 342 -3.35 -2.81 -18.73
C LEU A 342 -2.34 -1.78 -18.22
N SER A 343 -1.26 -2.21 -17.55
CA SER A 343 -0.21 -1.31 -17.05
C SER A 343 1.08 -1.45 -17.85
N ALA A 344 1.40 -0.46 -18.67
CA ALA A 344 2.70 -0.32 -19.31
C ALA A 344 3.80 0.01 -18.29
N GLU A 345 5.07 -0.13 -18.67
CA GLU A 345 6.22 0.20 -17.80
C GLU A 345 6.30 1.70 -17.47
N ALA A 346 5.90 2.57 -18.40
CA ALA A 346 5.88 4.01 -18.17
C ALA A 346 4.86 4.38 -17.09
N LEU A 347 5.27 5.29 -16.20
CA LEU A 347 4.52 5.70 -15.02
C LEU A 347 4.08 7.16 -15.13
N PRO A 348 2.99 7.58 -14.45
CA PRO A 348 2.63 8.98 -14.37
C PRO A 348 3.73 9.84 -13.75
N PRO A 349 3.77 11.15 -14.07
CA PRO A 349 4.76 12.06 -13.52
C PRO A 349 4.63 12.20 -11.99
N THR A 350 5.71 12.59 -11.33
CA THR A 350 5.68 12.92 -9.90
C THR A 350 4.76 14.12 -9.66
N PRO A 351 3.82 14.06 -8.70
CA PRO A 351 3.00 15.19 -8.32
C PRO A 351 3.81 16.41 -7.92
N ASN A 352 3.54 17.54 -8.56
CA ASN A 352 4.30 18.78 -8.38
C ASN A 352 3.34 19.97 -8.27
N VAL A 353 3.13 20.43 -7.03
CA VAL A 353 2.23 21.55 -6.72
C VAL A 353 2.65 22.82 -7.45
N THR A 354 3.95 23.15 -7.43
CA THR A 354 4.47 24.36 -8.08
C THR A 354 4.22 24.36 -9.58
N ALA A 355 4.44 23.22 -10.27
CA ALA A 355 4.16 23.12 -11.69
C ALA A 355 2.66 23.32 -12.02
N CYS A 356 1.77 22.83 -11.15
CA CYS A 356 0.33 23.03 -11.30
C CYS A 356 -0.08 24.49 -11.04
N GLU A 357 0.50 25.14 -10.03
CA GLU A 357 0.25 26.54 -9.71
C GLU A 357 0.78 27.49 -10.79
N ASP A 358 2.00 27.27 -11.27
CA ASP A 358 2.61 28.05 -12.35
C ASP A 358 1.78 27.96 -13.63
N MET A 359 1.33 26.75 -13.99
CA MET A 359 0.46 26.54 -15.15
C MET A 359 -0.85 27.35 -15.06
N VAL A 360 -1.47 27.42 -13.87
CA VAL A 360 -2.66 28.26 -13.66
C VAL A 360 -2.31 29.74 -13.74
N ALA A 361 -1.22 30.17 -13.10
CA ALA A 361 -0.80 31.58 -13.06
C ALA A 361 -0.46 32.13 -14.46
N GLU A 362 0.08 31.29 -15.35
CA GLU A 362 0.40 31.65 -16.74
C GLU A 362 -0.79 31.54 -17.70
N SER A 363 -1.91 30.96 -17.25
CA SER A 363 -3.08 30.75 -18.09
C SER A 363 -3.86 32.04 -18.30
N SER A 364 -4.23 32.30 -19.57
CA SER A 364 -5.05 33.46 -19.95
C SER A 364 -6.54 33.13 -20.01
N CYS A 365 -6.88 31.84 -20.04
CA CYS A 365 -8.26 31.35 -20.01
C CYS A 365 -8.42 30.41 -18.82
N VAL A 366 -9.29 30.77 -17.88
CA VAL A 366 -9.49 30.06 -16.62
C VAL A 366 -10.99 29.87 -16.39
N PRO A 367 -11.44 28.84 -15.67
CA PRO A 367 -12.85 28.72 -15.30
C PRO A 367 -13.24 29.78 -14.27
N THR A 368 -14.49 30.21 -14.33
CA THR A 368 -15.09 31.04 -13.26
C THR A 368 -15.13 30.29 -11.92
N GLU A 369 -15.21 31.01 -10.81
CA GLU A 369 -15.34 30.42 -9.46
C GLU A 369 -16.58 29.51 -9.32
N GLU A 370 -17.66 29.87 -10.00
CA GLU A 370 -18.89 29.07 -10.05
C GLU A 370 -18.67 27.71 -10.72
N VAL A 371 -17.87 27.66 -11.78
CA VAL A 371 -17.49 26.39 -12.43
C VAL A 371 -16.46 25.64 -11.59
N ALA A 372 -15.46 26.33 -11.05
CA ALA A 372 -14.38 25.75 -10.27
C ALA A 372 -14.85 25.06 -8.97
N SER A 373 -16.02 25.42 -8.46
CA SER A 373 -16.60 24.87 -7.22
C SER A 373 -17.70 23.82 -7.44
N ASP A 374 -18.05 23.51 -8.70
CA ASP A 374 -19.15 22.62 -9.05
C ASP A 374 -18.64 21.45 -9.93
N PRO A 375 -18.55 20.22 -9.39
CA PRO A 375 -18.06 19.05 -10.11
C PRO A 375 -18.81 18.74 -11.41
N ASP A 376 -20.13 18.99 -11.45
CA ASP A 376 -20.94 18.72 -12.64
C ASP A 376 -20.64 19.72 -13.75
N LYS A 377 -20.39 20.99 -13.40
CA LYS A 377 -19.96 22.02 -14.35
C LYS A 377 -18.54 21.76 -14.86
N LEU A 378 -17.61 21.35 -13.98
CA LEU A 378 -16.27 20.93 -14.39
C LEU A 378 -16.37 19.82 -15.44
N ALA A 379 -17.13 18.76 -15.16
CA ALA A 379 -17.30 17.62 -16.06
C ALA A 379 -17.94 18.03 -17.41
N SER A 380 -18.98 18.87 -17.37
CA SER A 380 -19.63 19.38 -18.59
C SER A 380 -18.67 20.20 -19.46
N LEU A 381 -17.86 21.05 -18.84
CA LEU A 381 -16.93 21.91 -19.57
C LEU A 381 -15.75 21.11 -20.14
N PHE A 382 -15.23 20.11 -19.42
CA PHE A 382 -14.28 19.15 -19.98
C PHE A 382 -14.85 18.45 -21.22
N GLY A 383 -16.07 17.92 -21.13
CA GLY A 383 -16.72 17.24 -22.25
C GLY A 383 -16.87 18.15 -23.49
N THR A 384 -17.18 19.43 -23.26
CA THR A 384 -17.27 20.43 -24.32
C THR A 384 -15.90 20.71 -24.95
N ILE A 385 -14.89 21.02 -24.14
CA ILE A 385 -13.56 21.41 -24.63
C ILE A 385 -12.88 20.25 -25.35
N CYS A 386 -12.82 19.08 -24.73
CA CYS A 386 -12.17 17.91 -25.33
C CYS A 386 -12.95 17.39 -26.55
N GLY A 387 -14.26 17.64 -26.61
CA GLY A 387 -15.09 17.34 -27.79
C GLY A 387 -14.86 18.31 -28.95
N LEU A 388 -14.62 19.59 -28.67
CA LEU A 388 -14.29 20.59 -29.69
C LEU A 388 -12.85 20.44 -30.20
N ASP A 389 -11.91 20.10 -29.30
CA ASP A 389 -10.50 19.94 -29.62
C ASP A 389 -9.84 18.92 -28.66
N ALA A 390 -9.72 17.68 -29.11
CA ALA A 390 -9.08 16.63 -28.32
C ALA A 390 -7.61 16.96 -27.96
N SER A 391 -6.92 17.75 -28.80
CA SER A 391 -5.51 18.10 -28.54
C SER A 391 -5.36 19.03 -27.34
N ALA A 392 -6.38 19.81 -27.02
CA ALA A 392 -6.41 20.69 -25.84
C ALA A 392 -6.31 19.90 -24.53
N CYS A 393 -6.78 18.65 -24.51
CA CYS A 393 -6.81 17.80 -23.31
C CYS A 393 -5.60 16.86 -23.21
N THR A 394 -4.63 16.93 -24.14
CA THR A 394 -3.42 16.07 -24.13
C THR A 394 -2.63 16.24 -22.83
N GLY A 395 -2.55 17.46 -22.29
CA GLY A 395 -1.80 17.78 -21.07
C GLY A 395 -2.37 17.13 -19.79
N ILE A 396 -3.61 16.64 -19.83
CA ILE A 396 -4.32 16.08 -18.68
C ILE A 396 -4.81 14.65 -18.93
N THR A 397 -4.59 14.12 -20.13
CA THR A 397 -5.00 12.75 -20.48
C THR A 397 -4.07 11.74 -19.84
N SER A 398 -4.62 10.64 -19.33
CA SER A 398 -3.88 9.52 -18.79
C SER A 398 -4.33 8.21 -19.43
N ASN A 399 -3.37 7.39 -19.82
CA ASN A 399 -3.60 6.06 -20.35
C ASN A 399 -2.47 5.12 -19.91
N ALA A 400 -2.75 4.29 -18.90
CA ALA A 400 -1.78 3.32 -18.39
C ALA A 400 -1.45 2.21 -19.40
N THR A 401 -2.39 1.85 -20.29
CA THR A 401 -2.20 0.81 -21.31
C THR A 401 -1.15 1.23 -22.34
N SER A 402 -1.18 2.49 -22.78
CA SER A 402 -0.17 3.04 -23.69
C SER A 402 1.03 3.66 -22.95
N GLY A 403 0.96 3.77 -21.62
CA GLY A 403 1.98 4.43 -20.80
C GLY A 403 2.10 5.93 -21.11
N THR A 404 0.99 6.57 -21.46
CA THR A 404 0.97 7.98 -21.88
C THR A 404 0.26 8.81 -20.82
N TYR A 405 0.98 9.79 -20.28
CA TYR A 405 0.48 10.66 -19.22
C TYR A 405 0.77 12.11 -19.58
N GLY A 406 -0.26 12.94 -19.57
CA GLY A 406 -0.14 14.37 -19.73
C GLY A 406 0.67 14.99 -18.59
N ALA A 407 1.37 16.08 -18.90
CA ALA A 407 2.26 16.76 -17.96
C ALA A 407 1.56 17.33 -16.72
N PHE A 408 0.23 17.46 -16.71
CA PHE A 408 -0.58 18.04 -15.64
C PHE A 408 -1.64 17.07 -15.10
N VAL A 409 -1.56 15.78 -15.42
CA VAL A 409 -2.53 14.77 -14.93
C VAL A 409 -2.50 14.61 -13.41
N MET A 410 -1.43 15.07 -12.77
CA MET A 410 -1.27 15.04 -11.32
C MET A 410 -1.87 16.26 -10.60
N CYS A 411 -2.28 17.30 -11.35
CA CYS A 411 -2.92 18.47 -10.78
C CYS A 411 -4.36 18.18 -10.36
N ASN A 412 -4.96 19.05 -9.53
CA ASN A 412 -6.38 18.90 -9.18
C ASN A 412 -7.30 19.19 -10.39
N THR A 413 -8.56 18.75 -10.30
CA THR A 413 -9.52 18.81 -11.42
C THR A 413 -9.70 20.23 -11.98
N THR A 414 -9.77 21.25 -11.12
CA THR A 414 -9.89 22.65 -11.55
C THR A 414 -8.65 23.12 -12.30
N GLN A 415 -7.45 22.80 -11.82
CA GLN A 415 -6.20 23.09 -12.51
C GLN A 415 -6.12 22.37 -13.86
N GLN A 416 -6.53 21.10 -13.92
CA GLN A 416 -6.60 20.37 -15.18
C GLN A 416 -7.54 21.04 -16.19
N LEU A 417 -8.69 21.54 -15.74
CA LEU A 417 -9.63 22.26 -16.60
C LEU A 417 -9.04 23.56 -17.11
N THR A 418 -8.38 24.33 -16.25
CA THR A 418 -7.62 25.52 -16.64
C THR A 418 -6.61 25.22 -17.75
N ASN A 419 -5.86 24.11 -17.63
CA ASN A 419 -4.92 23.69 -18.67
C ASN A 419 -5.64 23.46 -20.01
N ALA A 420 -6.73 22.68 -20.00
CA ALA A 420 -7.49 22.37 -21.21
C ALA A 420 -8.12 23.62 -21.85
N MET A 421 -8.70 24.51 -21.04
CA MET A 421 -9.28 25.79 -21.49
C MET A 421 -8.22 26.68 -22.14
N ASN A 422 -7.08 26.86 -21.47
CA ASN A 422 -6.01 27.69 -21.97
C ASN A 422 -5.33 27.12 -23.23
N GLN A 423 -5.21 25.79 -23.31
CA GLN A 423 -4.69 25.13 -24.50
C GLN A 423 -5.66 25.27 -25.68
N TYR A 424 -6.97 25.08 -25.46
CA TYR A 424 -7.98 25.34 -26.48
C TYR A 424 -7.92 26.78 -26.97
N TYR A 425 -7.91 27.75 -26.05
CA TYR A 425 -7.80 29.16 -26.39
C TYR A 425 -6.56 29.47 -27.24
N THR A 426 -5.43 28.85 -26.90
CA THR A 426 -4.17 28.96 -27.68
C THR A 426 -4.31 28.33 -29.06
N ASN A 427 -4.89 27.13 -29.16
CA ASN A 427 -5.13 26.45 -30.44
C ASN A 427 -6.06 27.26 -31.37
N GLN A 428 -7.00 28.02 -30.79
CA GLN A 428 -7.86 28.97 -31.51
C GLN A 428 -7.20 30.33 -31.79
N ASN A 429 -5.86 30.42 -31.73
CA ASN A 429 -5.09 31.66 -31.94
C ASN A 429 -5.50 32.81 -31.01
N LYS A 430 -5.94 32.49 -29.79
CA LYS A 430 -6.38 33.46 -28.78
C LYS A 430 -7.53 34.35 -29.26
N ALA A 431 -8.43 33.81 -30.08
CA ALA A 431 -9.63 34.51 -30.52
C ALA A 431 -10.50 34.90 -29.31
N SER A 432 -11.00 36.14 -29.25
CA SER A 432 -11.77 36.64 -28.09
C SER A 432 -13.05 35.85 -27.79
N THR A 433 -13.54 35.05 -28.74
CA THR A 433 -14.71 34.16 -28.57
C THR A 433 -14.34 32.75 -28.10
N ALA A 434 -13.06 32.42 -28.02
CA ALA A 434 -12.56 31.08 -27.68
C ALA A 434 -12.28 30.90 -26.17
N CYS A 435 -12.52 31.93 -25.37
CA CYS A 435 -12.46 31.90 -23.90
C CYS A 435 -13.67 32.65 -23.31
N ASP A 436 -14.85 32.10 -23.57
CA ASP A 436 -16.12 32.62 -23.00
C ASP A 436 -16.97 31.43 -22.51
N PHE A 437 -17.10 30.39 -23.34
CA PHE A 437 -17.84 29.16 -23.01
C PHE A 437 -19.24 29.44 -22.42
N SER A 438 -19.93 30.48 -22.92
CA SER A 438 -21.20 30.97 -22.41
C SER A 438 -21.11 31.58 -21.01
N GLY A 439 -20.05 32.36 -20.74
CA GLY A 439 -19.79 33.00 -19.44
C GLY A 439 -19.21 32.07 -18.38
N GLN A 440 -18.66 30.92 -18.77
CA GLN A 440 -18.05 29.94 -17.88
C GLN A 440 -16.53 30.16 -17.71
N ALA A 441 -15.94 31.07 -18.50
CA ALA A 441 -14.54 31.47 -18.52
C ALA A 441 -14.35 32.94 -18.11
#